data_AF-A0A7M3ZMF1-F1
#
_entry.id   AF-A0A7M3ZMF1-F1
#
_cell.length_a   1.000
_cell.length_b   1.000
_cell.length_c   1.000
_cell.angle_alpha   90.00
_cell.angle_beta   90.00
_cell.angle_gamma   90.00
#
_symmetry.space_group_name_H-M   'P 1'
#
loop_
_entity.id
_entity.type
_entity.pdbx_description
1 polymer ?
#
loop_
_entity_poly.entity_id
_entity_poly.type
_entity_poly.pdbx_seq_one_letter_code
_entity_poly.pdbx_strand_id
1 'polypeptide(L)'
;QKQRNWCLENEDGSSGYVALPLFGKAPSHPVMYNPEMMDMYTRAAILNALMDMNNEEWIDEGDGYCYNKVTHDVDREIDQNMCGDSILDEVLNTGGLIAVNTQEHMGSYSDSISNVPGIAAYFDGKYDI
;
A
#
# COMPACT_ATOMS: atom_id res chain seq x y z
N GLN A 1 -18.74 -25.40 17.35
CA GLN A 1 -17.98 -24.26 17.91
C GLN A 1 -16.58 -24.77 18.25
N LYS A 2 -15.52 -24.25 17.62
CA LYS A 2 -14.14 -24.64 17.95
C LYS A 2 -13.76 -24.00 19.29
N GLN A 3 -13.56 -24.81 20.33
CA GLN A 3 -13.08 -24.35 21.63
C GLN A 3 -11.66 -23.80 21.48
N ARG A 4 -11.53 -22.48 21.64
CA ARG A 4 -10.25 -21.77 21.66
C ARG A 4 -9.73 -21.78 23.10
N ASN A 5 -9.13 -22.90 23.48
CA ASN A 5 -8.48 -23.14 24.78
C ASN A 5 -7.25 -22.25 25.06
N TRP A 6 -6.92 -21.33 24.15
CA TRP A 6 -5.82 -20.38 24.31
C TRP A 6 -6.28 -19.07 24.95
N CYS A 7 -7.58 -18.84 25.13
CA CYS A 7 -8.02 -17.62 25.77
C CYS A 7 -7.71 -17.64 27.27
N LEU A 8 -6.78 -16.80 27.76
CA LEU A 8 -6.63 -16.52 29.19
C LEU A 8 -7.95 -15.93 29.74
N GLU A 9 -8.56 -16.63 30.69
CA GLU A 9 -9.74 -16.16 31.43
C GLU A 9 -9.28 -15.38 32.67
N ASN A 10 -9.89 -14.22 32.90
CA ASN A 10 -9.72 -13.47 34.14
C ASN A 10 -10.43 -14.18 35.31
N GLU A 11 -10.14 -13.79 36.55
CA GLU A 11 -10.76 -14.35 37.77
C GLU A 11 -12.30 -14.18 37.81
N ASP A 12 -12.87 -13.31 36.97
CA ASP A 12 -14.31 -13.04 36.83
C ASP A 12 -14.98 -13.81 35.67
N GLY A 13 -14.24 -14.69 34.98
CA GLY A 13 -14.75 -15.48 33.84
C GLY A 13 -14.85 -14.70 32.53
N SER A 14 -14.35 -13.46 32.47
CA SER A 14 -14.24 -12.70 31.22
C SER A 14 -12.94 -13.02 30.48
N SER A 15 -12.96 -12.85 29.15
CA SER A 15 -11.76 -12.97 28.31
C SER A 15 -10.74 -11.88 28.70
N GLY A 16 -9.54 -12.27 29.15
CA GLY A 16 -8.43 -11.38 29.54
C GLY A 16 -7.79 -10.59 28.40
N TYR A 17 -8.24 -10.80 27.16
CA TYR A 17 -7.79 -10.02 26.02
C TYR A 17 -8.49 -8.66 26.00
N VAL A 18 -7.75 -7.62 26.37
CA VAL A 18 -8.12 -6.25 26.07
C VAL A 18 -7.74 -5.98 24.61
N ALA A 19 -8.71 -5.60 23.79
CA ALA A 19 -8.44 -5.14 22.45
C ALA A 19 -7.56 -3.89 22.54
N LEU A 20 -6.32 -4.06 22.11
CA LEU A 20 -5.38 -2.99 21.90
C LEU A 20 -6.02 -1.95 20.95
N PRO A 21 -5.96 -0.63 21.25
CA PRO A 21 -6.29 0.42 20.28
C PRO A 21 -5.68 0.12 18.91
N LEU A 22 -6.24 0.63 17.83
CA LEU A 22 -5.63 0.44 16.50
C LEU A 22 -4.19 1.00 16.52
N PHE A 23 -3.20 0.10 16.56
CA PHE A 23 -1.78 0.41 16.57
C PHE A 23 -1.22 0.24 15.16
N GLY A 24 -1.04 1.35 14.46
CA GLY A 24 -0.47 1.38 13.11
C GLY A 24 -1.44 0.87 12.04
N LYS A 25 -1.69 1.69 11.02
CA LYS A 25 -2.29 1.18 9.79
C LYS A 25 -1.19 0.45 9.04
N ALA A 26 -1.31 -0.88 8.92
CA ALA A 26 -0.47 -1.63 8.00
C ALA A 26 -0.68 -1.04 6.59
N PRO A 27 0.38 -0.60 5.90
CA PRO A 27 0.21 -0.04 4.57
C PRO A 27 -0.34 -1.12 3.63
N SER A 28 -1.43 -0.83 2.92
CA SER A 28 -2.27 -1.89 2.35
C SER A 28 -1.95 -2.31 0.90
N HIS A 29 -1.14 -1.58 0.12
CA HIS A 29 -0.90 -1.95 -1.29
C HIS A 29 0.50 -1.53 -1.80
N PRO A 30 1.61 -2.17 -1.36
CA PRO A 30 2.94 -1.82 -1.87
C PRO A 30 3.21 -2.46 -3.24
N VAL A 31 3.77 -1.67 -4.15
CA VAL A 31 4.42 -2.17 -5.36
C VAL A 31 5.91 -2.31 -5.08
N MET A 32 6.43 -3.54 -5.19
CA MET A 32 7.84 -3.86 -4.92
C MET A 32 8.51 -4.34 -6.21
N TYR A 33 9.78 -3.99 -6.40
CA TYR A 33 10.59 -4.48 -7.51
C TYR A 33 11.83 -5.23 -6.99
N ASN A 34 12.38 -6.14 -7.80
CA ASN A 34 13.62 -6.82 -7.48
C ASN A 34 14.83 -6.05 -8.04
N PRO A 35 15.70 -5.47 -7.19
CA PRO A 35 16.86 -4.70 -7.65
C PRO A 35 17.96 -5.55 -8.30
N GLU A 36 17.99 -6.87 -8.10
CA GLU A 36 19.00 -7.76 -8.71
C GLU A 36 18.68 -8.11 -10.16
N MET A 37 17.39 -8.06 -10.53
CA MET A 37 16.91 -8.45 -11.86
C MET A 37 16.46 -7.25 -12.71
N MET A 38 16.13 -6.13 -12.08
CA MET A 38 15.65 -4.94 -12.76
C MET A 38 16.77 -3.90 -12.83
N ASP A 39 17.14 -3.51 -14.04
CA ASP A 39 18.14 -2.47 -14.24
C ASP A 39 17.60 -1.08 -13.82
N MET A 40 18.53 -0.17 -13.56
CA MET A 40 18.22 1.19 -13.08
C MET A 40 17.29 1.95 -14.04
N TYR A 41 17.44 1.78 -15.36
CA TYR A 41 16.66 2.53 -16.32
C TYR A 41 15.23 2.02 -16.37
N THR A 42 15.03 0.70 -16.40
CA THR A 42 13.69 0.11 -16.35
C THR A 42 12.98 0.46 -15.04
N ARG A 43 13.68 0.41 -13.90
CA ARG A 43 13.12 0.83 -12.62
C ARG A 43 12.62 2.28 -12.67
N ALA A 44 13.44 3.20 -13.20
CA ALA A 44 13.08 4.60 -13.29
C ALA A 44 11.90 4.83 -14.25
N ALA A 45 11.89 4.14 -15.39
CA ALA A 45 10.82 4.23 -16.36
C ALA A 45 9.47 3.77 -15.78
N ILE A 46 9.45 2.61 -15.10
CA ILE A 46 8.25 2.10 -14.44
C ILE A 46 7.79 3.06 -13.34
N LEU A 47 8.72 3.54 -12.50
CA LEU A 47 8.38 4.47 -11.43
C LEU A 47 7.74 5.74 -11.98
N ASN A 48 8.34 6.34 -13.02
CA ASN A 48 7.80 7.55 -13.62
C ASN A 48 6.43 7.29 -14.26
N ALA A 49 6.27 6.22 -15.03
CA ALA A 49 4.98 5.88 -15.63
C ALA A 49 3.88 5.69 -14.56
N LEU A 50 4.19 5.03 -13.45
CA LEU A 50 3.26 4.87 -12.32
C LEU A 50 2.91 6.21 -11.66
N MET A 51 3.89 7.11 -11.52
CA MET A 51 3.66 8.44 -10.94
C MET A 51 2.92 9.37 -11.90
N ASP A 52 3.11 9.21 -13.21
CA ASP A 52 2.48 10.02 -14.25
C ASP A 52 0.97 9.75 -14.33
N MET A 53 0.54 8.51 -14.10
CA MET A 53 -0.89 8.15 -14.02
C MET A 53 -1.64 8.96 -12.96
N ASN A 54 -0.99 9.40 -11.87
CA ASN A 54 -1.63 10.25 -10.86
C ASN A 54 -2.08 11.60 -11.42
N ASN A 55 -1.49 12.03 -12.53
CA ASN A 55 -1.73 13.33 -13.14
C ASN A 55 -2.74 13.25 -14.28
N GLU A 56 -3.20 12.06 -14.65
CA GLU A 56 -4.18 11.85 -15.70
C GLU A 56 -5.57 11.74 -15.10
N GLU A 57 -6.55 12.35 -15.76
CA GLU A 57 -7.96 12.32 -15.35
C GLU A 57 -8.86 12.26 -16.57
N TRP A 58 -9.86 11.40 -16.52
CA TRP A 58 -10.86 11.28 -17.55
C TRP A 58 -11.91 12.39 -17.40
N ILE A 59 -12.10 13.15 -18.47
CA ILE A 59 -13.10 14.21 -18.54
C ILE A 59 -14.25 13.76 -19.44
N ASP A 60 -15.44 13.61 -18.87
CA ASP A 60 -16.67 13.21 -19.58
C ASP A 60 -17.36 14.43 -20.24
N GLU A 61 -16.65 15.07 -21.16
CA GLU A 61 -17.18 16.16 -22.00
C GLU A 61 -17.21 15.75 -23.47
N GLY A 62 -18.40 15.68 -24.05
CA GLY A 62 -18.57 15.32 -25.46
C GLY A 62 -18.36 13.83 -25.71
N ASP A 63 -17.29 13.49 -26.44
CA ASP A 63 -16.82 12.13 -26.69
C ASP A 63 -15.90 11.58 -25.57
N GLY A 64 -15.54 12.43 -24.60
CA GLY A 64 -14.66 12.09 -23.50
C GLY A 64 -13.18 12.17 -23.90
N TYR A 65 -12.32 12.57 -22.97
CA TYR A 65 -10.88 12.63 -23.21
C TYR A 65 -10.08 12.45 -21.92
N CYS A 66 -8.86 11.94 -22.05
CA CYS A 66 -7.93 11.88 -20.94
C CYS A 66 -7.11 13.17 -20.90
N TYR A 67 -7.04 13.79 -19.73
CA TYR A 67 -6.37 15.06 -19.52
C TYR A 67 -5.23 14.92 -18.53
N ASN A 68 -4.05 15.43 -18.89
CA ASN A 68 -2.92 15.49 -17.98
C ASN A 68 -2.88 16.85 -17.25
N LYS A 69 -3.04 16.82 -15.92
CA LYS A 69 -3.09 18.01 -15.05
C LYS A 69 -1.77 18.78 -14.96
N VAL A 70 -0.64 18.13 -15.28
CA VAL A 70 0.69 18.73 -15.19
C VAL A 70 1.09 19.33 -16.52
N THR A 71 1.06 18.53 -17.59
CA THR A 71 1.48 18.99 -18.93
C THR A 71 0.40 19.77 -19.66
N HIS A 72 -0.87 19.67 -19.22
CA HIS A 72 -2.05 20.23 -19.89
C HIS A 72 -2.29 19.64 -21.28
N ASP A 73 -1.75 18.45 -21.54
CA ASP A 73 -2.01 17.70 -22.76
C ASP A 73 -3.36 16.98 -22.69
N VAL A 74 -4.01 16.86 -23.85
CA VAL A 74 -5.30 16.18 -24.01
C VAL A 74 -5.11 15.04 -24.98
N ASP A 75 -5.40 13.82 -24.53
CA ASP A 75 -5.44 12.62 -25.36
C ASP A 75 -6.90 12.23 -25.64
N ARG A 76 -7.25 12.18 -26.92
CA ARG A 76 -8.58 11.76 -27.42
C ARG A 76 -8.55 10.42 -28.15
N GLU A 77 -7.38 9.81 -28.27
CA GLU A 77 -7.20 8.52 -28.95
C GLU A 77 -7.37 7.35 -27.98
N ILE A 78 -7.20 7.59 -26.67
CA ILE A 78 -7.36 6.58 -25.64
C ILE A 78 -8.78 6.54 -25.06
N ASP A 79 -9.23 5.32 -24.75
CA ASP A 79 -10.50 5.06 -24.08
C ASP A 79 -10.38 5.34 -22.56
N GLN A 80 -11.52 5.52 -21.89
CA GLN A 80 -11.60 5.81 -20.45
C GLN A 80 -10.76 4.86 -19.58
N ASN A 81 -10.85 3.55 -19.85
CA ASN A 81 -10.13 2.51 -19.10
C ASN A 81 -8.60 2.52 -19.28
N MET A 82 -8.10 3.36 -20.20
CA MET A 82 -6.68 3.57 -20.44
C MET A 82 -6.15 4.88 -19.84
N CYS A 83 -7.02 5.73 -19.30
CA CYS A 83 -6.62 6.95 -18.60
C CYS A 83 -6.13 6.61 -17.18
N GLY A 84 -5.09 7.30 -16.71
CA GLY A 84 -4.42 6.97 -15.44
C GLY A 84 -5.34 6.88 -14.24
N ASP A 85 -6.32 7.78 -14.08
CA ASP A 85 -7.29 7.74 -12.96
C ASP A 85 -8.11 6.45 -12.94
N SER A 86 -8.58 6.01 -14.11
CA SER A 86 -9.41 4.82 -14.29
C SER A 86 -8.58 3.56 -14.09
N ILE A 87 -7.32 3.54 -14.54
CA ILE A 87 -6.39 2.42 -14.25
C ILE A 87 -6.11 2.33 -12.75
N LEU A 88 -5.85 3.47 -12.10
CA LEU A 88 -5.58 3.52 -10.67
C LEU A 88 -6.77 2.98 -9.85
N ASP A 89 -8.01 3.37 -10.21
CA ASP A 89 -9.22 2.93 -9.52
C ASP A 89 -9.59 1.47 -9.84
N GLU A 90 -9.66 1.09 -11.13
CA GLU A 90 -10.19 -0.21 -11.54
C GLU A 90 -9.18 -1.36 -11.39
N VAL A 91 -7.90 -1.10 -11.65
CA VAL A 91 -6.85 -2.15 -11.65
C VAL A 91 -6.11 -2.18 -10.32
N LEU A 92 -5.68 -1.01 -9.84
CA LEU A 92 -4.87 -0.91 -8.64
C LEU A 92 -5.69 -0.64 -7.37
N ASN A 93 -7.01 -0.40 -7.51
CA ASN A 93 -7.92 -0.13 -6.40
C ASN A 93 -7.37 0.96 -5.46
N THR A 94 -6.82 2.02 -6.06
CA THR A 94 -6.20 3.15 -5.35
C THR A 94 -6.53 4.46 -6.05
N GLY A 95 -6.70 5.55 -5.30
CA GLY A 95 -6.86 6.89 -5.87
C GLY A 95 -5.54 7.53 -6.32
N GLY A 96 -4.41 6.83 -6.17
CA GLY A 96 -3.09 7.33 -6.53
C GLY A 96 -1.94 6.55 -5.92
N LEU A 97 -0.73 6.90 -6.35
CA LEU A 97 0.53 6.30 -5.93
C LEU A 97 1.48 7.35 -5.36
N ILE A 98 2.31 6.93 -4.42
CA ILE A 98 3.37 7.77 -3.87
C ILE A 98 4.69 7.00 -3.87
N ALA A 99 5.74 7.64 -4.39
CA ALA A 99 7.08 7.10 -4.33
C ALA A 99 7.62 7.26 -2.89
N VAL A 100 7.85 6.14 -2.21
CA VAL A 100 8.43 6.09 -0.86
C VAL A 100 9.46 4.97 -0.76
N ASN A 101 10.40 5.09 0.17
CA ASN A 101 11.32 4.00 0.50
C ASN A 101 10.78 3.15 1.67
N THR A 102 11.38 1.98 1.89
CA THR A 102 10.96 1.05 2.96
C THR A 102 11.11 1.65 4.36
N GLN A 103 12.14 2.48 4.59
CA GLN A 103 12.37 3.14 5.87
C GLN A 103 11.23 4.10 6.22
N GLU A 104 10.79 4.91 5.28
CA GLU A 104 9.69 5.87 5.46
C GLU A 104 8.33 5.16 5.55
N HIS A 105 8.10 4.17 4.68
CA HIS A 105 6.83 3.46 4.60
C HIS A 105 6.59 2.52 5.80
N MET A 106 7.62 1.77 6.20
CA MET A 106 7.53 0.82 7.31
C MET A 106 8.04 1.37 8.64
N GLY A 107 8.69 2.53 8.68
CA GLY A 107 9.24 3.09 9.92
C GLY A 107 8.16 3.29 10.98
N SER A 108 7.08 3.97 10.64
CA SER A 108 5.96 4.22 11.58
C SER A 108 5.24 2.94 12.00
N TYR A 109 5.13 1.96 11.10
CA TYR A 109 4.56 0.65 11.40
C TYR A 109 5.49 -0.19 12.27
N SER A 110 6.80 -0.17 12.02
CA SER A 110 7.85 -0.82 12.79
C SER A 110 7.91 -0.26 14.22
N ASP A 111 7.84 1.07 14.37
CA ASP A 111 7.80 1.73 15.68
C ASP A 111 6.52 1.38 16.45
N SER A 112 5.39 1.26 15.74
CA SER A 112 4.12 0.83 16.35
C SER A 112 4.20 -0.63 16.82
N ILE A 113 4.81 -1.50 16.00
CA ILE A 113 5.01 -2.91 16.32
C ILE A 113 5.98 -3.09 17.48
N SER A 114 7.09 -2.34 17.57
CA SER A 114 8.10 -2.53 18.62
C SER A 114 7.53 -2.35 20.03
N ASN A 115 6.39 -1.66 20.16
CA ASN A 115 5.69 -1.48 21.43
C ASN A 115 4.81 -2.68 21.83
N VAL A 116 4.66 -3.70 20.97
CA VAL A 116 3.93 -4.93 21.29
C VAL A 116 4.82 -5.82 22.18
N PRO A 117 4.41 -6.12 23.42
CA PRO A 117 5.21 -6.95 24.32
C PRO A 117 5.50 -8.33 23.73
N GLY A 118 6.77 -8.76 23.77
CA GLY A 118 7.19 -10.08 23.28
C GLY A 118 7.42 -10.20 21.77
N ILE A 119 7.12 -9.16 20.97
CA ILE A 119 7.36 -9.17 19.52
C ILE A 119 8.86 -9.26 19.19
N ALA A 120 9.71 -8.61 19.99
CA ALA A 120 11.16 -8.62 19.80
C ALA A 120 11.73 -10.04 19.93
N ALA A 121 11.24 -10.83 20.90
CA ALA A 121 11.65 -12.23 21.07
C ALA A 121 11.17 -13.13 19.93
N TYR A 122 10.03 -12.81 19.30
CA TYR A 122 9.54 -13.54 18.12
C TYR A 122 10.39 -13.26 16.87
N PHE A 123 10.89 -12.03 16.72
CA PHE A 123 11.82 -11.69 15.62
C PHE A 123 13.21 -12.30 15.84
N ASP A 124 13.74 -12.26 17.06
CA ASP A 124 15.06 -12.80 17.39
C ASP A 124 15.17 -14.31 17.09
N GLY A 125 14.14 -15.09 17.45
CA GLY A 125 14.14 -16.55 17.21
C GLY A 125 13.83 -16.99 15.78
N LYS A 126 13.38 -16.09 14.90
CA LYS A 126 13.01 -16.42 13.51
C LYS A 126 14.06 -15.97 12.49
N TYR A 127 14.88 -14.99 12.84
CA TYR A 127 15.93 -14.42 11.99
C TYR A 127 17.35 -14.72 12.52
N ASP A 128 17.49 -15.66 13.44
CA ASP A 128 18.80 -16.25 13.76
C ASP A 128 19.34 -16.91 12.48
N ILE A 129 20.40 -16.31 11.91
CA ILE A 129 21.13 -16.73 10.71
C ILE A 129 22.34 -17.53 11.15
#